data_AF-A0A3M6KF71-F1
#
_entry.id   AF-A0A3M6KF71-F1
#
_cell.length_a   1.000
_cell.length_b   1.000
_cell.length_c   1.000
_cell.angle_alpha   90.00
_cell.angle_beta   90.00
_cell.angle_gamma   90.00
#
_symmetry.space_group_name_H-M   'P 1'
#
loop_
_entity.id
_entity.type
_entity.pdbx_description
1 polymer ?
#
loop_
_entity_poly.entity_id
_entity_poly.type
_entity_poly.pdbx_seq_one_letter_code
_entity_poly.pdbx_strand_id
1 'polypeptide(L)'
;MKILTLDNKSYTLEKVPEWVDDKLRFAVLDNSDPTNPDFFYIPLIFLESFNAPAAVLEIGDHKIKMPLDWKMLIGEAGQSEMHVLPITSLNDRGFDAFTFNPLSSPKPDFVPIDVVDIYTEVKWYFPKIKSGQMLAVPLTDGPSPTCAYFVKDISRQCEQVDYGSVW
;
A
#
# COMPACT_ATOMS: atom_id res chain seq x y z
N MET A 1 3.74 10.41 -1.96
CA MET A 1 3.04 9.10 -1.90
C MET A 1 1.55 9.36 -1.79
N LYS A 2 0.66 8.48 -2.27
CA LYS A 2 -0.79 8.64 -2.12
C LYS A 2 -1.30 7.87 -0.89
N ILE A 3 -2.35 8.38 -0.26
CA ILE A 3 -3.07 7.71 0.83
C ILE A 3 -4.58 7.74 0.57
N LEU A 4 -5.28 6.69 0.99
CA LEU A 4 -6.74 6.65 0.99
C LEU A 4 -7.31 7.29 2.25
N THR A 5 -8.18 8.29 2.11
CA THR A 5 -8.83 8.98 3.23
C THR A 5 -10.19 8.40 3.61
N LEU A 6 -10.73 8.80 4.77
CA LEU A 6 -12.09 8.44 5.22
C LEU A 6 -13.20 8.93 4.27
N ASP A 7 -12.96 10.01 3.53
CA ASP A 7 -13.89 10.50 2.51
C ASP A 7 -13.86 9.67 1.22
N ASN A 8 -13.19 8.50 1.26
CA ASN A 8 -12.95 7.60 0.14
C ASN A 8 -12.31 8.32 -1.06
N LYS A 9 -11.26 9.12 -0.79
CA LYS A 9 -10.54 9.89 -1.82
C LYS A 9 -9.05 9.65 -1.71
N SER A 10 -8.39 9.74 -2.86
CA SER A 10 -6.93 9.84 -2.92
C SER A 10 -6.45 11.19 -2.38
N TYR A 11 -5.42 11.16 -1.54
CA TYR A 11 -4.70 12.35 -1.07
C TYR A 11 -3.20 12.18 -1.28
N THR A 12 -2.56 13.14 -1.95
CA THR A 12 -1.13 13.08 -2.28
C THR A 12 -0.29 13.79 -1.21
N LEU A 13 0.67 13.05 -0.65
CA LEU A 13 1.69 13.54 0.26
C LEU A 13 2.90 14.02 -0.54
N GLU A 14 3.03 15.35 -0.66
CA GLU A 14 4.15 16.01 -1.37
C GLU A 14 5.13 16.73 -0.44
N LYS A 15 4.68 17.07 0.77
CA LYS A 15 5.49 17.74 1.79
C LYS A 15 4.96 17.42 3.18
N VAL A 16 5.80 17.62 4.20
CA VAL A 16 5.33 17.69 5.58
C VAL A 16 4.45 18.93 5.71
N PRO A 17 3.14 18.79 6.02
CA PRO A 17 2.28 19.94 6.24
C PRO A 17 2.76 20.71 7.47
N GLU A 18 2.68 22.04 7.43
CA GLU A 18 2.86 22.86 8.64
C GLU A 18 1.71 22.64 9.64
N TRP A 19 0.55 22.23 9.12
CA TRP A 19 -0.65 21.88 9.88
C TRP A 19 -1.24 20.61 9.28
N VAL A 20 -1.37 19.57 10.09
CA VAL A 20 -2.18 18.41 9.72
C VAL A 20 -3.57 18.64 10.27
N ASP A 21 -4.60 18.55 9.43
CA ASP A 21 -5.98 18.54 9.90
C ASP A 21 -6.15 17.33 10.85
N ASP A 22 -6.53 17.57 12.11
CA ASP A 22 -6.75 16.54 13.12
C ASP A 22 -7.76 15.46 12.65
N LYS A 23 -8.55 15.76 11.62
CA LYS A 23 -9.52 14.84 11.01
C LYS A 23 -8.92 13.95 9.91
N LEU A 24 -7.75 14.28 9.37
CA LEU A 24 -7.16 13.52 8.27
C LEU A 24 -6.71 12.15 8.79
N ARG A 25 -7.31 11.11 8.22
CA ARG A 25 -7.02 9.71 8.53
C ARG A 25 -6.71 8.97 7.25
N PHE A 26 -5.82 7.98 7.35
CA PHE A 26 -5.41 7.15 6.23
C PHE A 26 -5.69 5.68 6.51
N ALA A 27 -6.02 4.94 5.46
CA ALA A 27 -6.29 3.51 5.55
C ALA A 27 -5.01 2.67 5.60
N VAL A 28 -5.01 1.65 6.44
CA VAL A 28 -4.00 0.58 6.50
C VAL A 28 -4.68 -0.78 6.56
N LEU A 29 -4.00 -1.81 6.06
CA LEU A 29 -4.23 -3.20 6.45
C LEU A 29 -3.27 -3.53 7.59
N ASP A 30 -3.79 -3.84 8.76
CA ASP A 30 -3.00 -4.23 9.93
C ASP A 30 -2.94 -5.75 10.03
N ASN A 31 -1.74 -6.30 9.91
CA ASN A 31 -1.43 -7.72 10.10
C ASN A 31 -0.41 -7.90 11.25
N SER A 32 -0.46 -7.02 12.26
CA SER A 32 0.40 -7.13 13.45
C SER A 32 0.05 -8.34 14.32
N ASP A 33 -1.21 -8.78 14.28
CA ASP A 33 -1.68 -10.08 14.73
C ASP A 33 -2.12 -10.90 13.49
N PRO A 34 -1.30 -11.88 13.03
CA PRO A 34 -1.63 -12.69 11.85
C PRO A 34 -2.91 -13.51 11.97
N THR A 35 -3.46 -13.65 13.18
CA THR A 35 -4.73 -14.36 13.41
C THR A 35 -5.96 -13.46 13.25
N ASN A 36 -5.78 -12.14 13.26
CA ASN A 36 -6.86 -11.16 13.18
C ASN A 36 -6.46 -9.95 12.31
N PRO A 37 -6.13 -10.15 11.02
CA PRO A 37 -5.84 -9.03 10.13
C PRO A 37 -7.09 -8.18 9.86
N ASP A 38 -6.98 -6.85 9.88
CA ASP A 38 -8.13 -5.95 9.66
C ASP A 38 -7.73 -4.59 9.08
N PHE A 39 -8.70 -3.85 8.54
CA PHE A 39 -8.52 -2.52 7.98
C PHE A 39 -8.80 -1.44 9.02
N PHE A 40 -7.85 -0.51 9.16
CA PHE A 40 -7.98 0.61 10.09
C PHE A 40 -7.77 1.96 9.43
N TYR A 41 -8.42 2.98 9.98
CA TYR A 41 -8.21 4.39 9.62
C TYR A 41 -7.45 5.12 10.72
N ILE A 42 -6.15 5.28 10.51
CA ILE A 42 -5.22 5.85 11.48
C ILE A 42 -5.14 7.37 11.30
N PRO A 43 -5.22 8.17 12.38
CA PRO A 43 -4.98 9.61 12.30
C PRO A 43 -3.58 9.92 11.77
N LEU A 44 -3.48 10.86 10.82
CA LEU A 44 -2.19 11.33 10.33
C LEU A 44 -1.56 12.27 11.37
N ILE A 45 -0.87 11.71 12.36
CA ILE A 45 -0.21 12.51 13.41
C ILE A 45 1.26 12.78 13.04
N PHE A 46 1.91 11.79 12.40
CA PHE A 46 3.32 11.85 12.07
C PHE A 46 3.55 11.55 10.59
N LEU A 47 4.32 12.41 9.94
CA LEU A 47 4.80 12.22 8.58
C LEU A 47 6.32 12.10 8.59
N GLU A 48 6.84 11.11 7.88
CA GLU A 48 8.27 10.89 7.70
C GLU A 48 8.68 11.21 6.26
N SER A 49 9.96 11.52 6.05
CA SER A 49 10.51 11.73 4.72
C SER A 49 11.90 11.12 4.57
N PHE A 50 12.22 10.67 3.37
CA PHE A 50 13.52 10.09 3.01
C PHE A 50 13.77 10.22 1.51
N ASN A 51 15.02 10.05 1.08
CA ASN A 51 15.36 9.94 -0.34
C ASN A 51 15.61 8.47 -0.69
N ALA A 52 15.03 7.99 -1.78
CA ALA A 52 15.26 6.65 -2.32
C ALA A 52 14.95 6.61 -3.82
N PRO A 53 15.50 5.63 -4.57
CA PRO A 53 15.08 5.39 -5.94
C PRO A 53 13.57 5.09 -6.03
N ALA A 54 12.96 5.39 -7.17
CA ALA A 54 11.55 5.09 -7.43
C ALA A 54 11.42 3.97 -8.45
N ALA A 55 10.60 2.97 -8.17
CA ALA A 55 10.06 2.06 -9.17
C ALA A 55 8.80 2.66 -9.78
N VAL A 56 8.65 2.60 -11.09
CA VAL A 56 7.35 2.75 -11.75
C VAL A 56 6.71 1.38 -11.84
N LEU A 57 5.63 1.21 -11.10
CA LEU A 57 4.84 -0.01 -11.05
C LEU A 57 3.66 0.13 -12.02
N GLU A 58 3.51 -0.84 -12.92
CA GLU A 58 2.31 -1.02 -13.74
C GLU A 58 1.45 -2.10 -13.10
N ILE A 59 0.34 -1.70 -12.48
CA ILE A 59 -0.61 -2.54 -11.72
C ILE A 59 -1.93 -2.54 -12.51
N GLY A 60 -2.18 -3.60 -13.27
CA GLY A 60 -3.25 -3.59 -14.29
C GLY A 60 -3.07 -2.41 -15.24
N ASP A 61 -4.10 -1.57 -15.38
CA ASP A 61 -4.09 -0.39 -16.25
C ASP A 61 -3.50 0.88 -15.60
N HIS A 62 -2.93 0.76 -14.39
CA HIS A 62 -2.49 1.92 -13.60
C HIS A 62 -0.99 1.97 -13.44
N LYS A 63 -0.41 3.18 -13.58
CA LYS A 63 1.01 3.44 -13.33
C LYS A 63 1.19 4.31 -12.10
N ILE A 64 1.93 3.81 -11.12
CA ILE A 64 2.26 4.55 -9.90
C ILE A 64 3.76 4.51 -9.62
N LYS A 65 4.26 5.53 -8.93
CA LYS A 65 5.64 5.55 -8.42
C LYS A 65 5.65 5.13 -6.96
N MET A 66 6.49 4.15 -6.63
CA MET A 66 6.75 3.72 -5.25
C MET A 66 8.25 3.69 -4.96
N PRO A 67 8.69 3.85 -3.71
CA PRO A 67 10.09 3.70 -3.35
C PRO A 67 10.55 2.26 -3.67
N LEU A 68 11.68 2.12 -4.36
CA LEU A 68 12.17 0.82 -4.82
C LEU A 68 12.52 -0.14 -3.67
N ASP A 69 12.90 0.41 -2.52
CA ASP A 69 13.27 -0.34 -1.30
C ASP A 69 12.07 -0.80 -0.47
N TRP A 70 10.83 -0.53 -0.93
CA TRP A 70 9.62 -0.98 -0.25
C TRP A 70 9.20 -2.38 -0.69
N LYS A 71 8.27 -2.93 0.09
CA LYS A 71 7.60 -4.21 -0.15
C LYS A 71 6.14 -3.96 -0.50
N MET A 72 5.51 -4.89 -1.19
CA MET A 72 4.08 -4.85 -1.51
C MET A 72 3.39 -6.19 -1.27
N LEU A 73 2.09 -6.13 -1.00
CA LEU A 73 1.26 -7.32 -0.82
C LEU A 73 0.86 -7.89 -2.19
N ILE A 74 1.27 -9.13 -2.42
CA ILE A 74 0.91 -9.94 -3.59
C ILE A 74 0.01 -11.09 -3.17
N GLY A 75 -0.74 -11.63 -4.12
CA GLY A 75 -1.52 -12.85 -3.89
C GLY A 75 -2.02 -13.43 -5.21
N GLU A 76 -2.84 -14.47 -5.13
CA GLU A 76 -3.40 -15.14 -6.28
C GLU A 76 -4.91 -15.31 -6.12
N ALA A 77 -5.66 -15.07 -7.19
CA ALA A 77 -7.10 -15.26 -7.19
C ALA A 77 -7.47 -16.72 -6.82
N GLY A 78 -8.32 -16.88 -5.81
CA GLY A 78 -8.75 -18.19 -5.32
C GLY A 78 -7.86 -18.78 -4.22
N GLN A 79 -6.73 -18.15 -3.91
CA GLN A 79 -5.94 -18.45 -2.71
C GLN A 79 -6.24 -17.43 -1.62
N SER A 80 -6.26 -17.87 -0.35
CA SER A 80 -6.45 -16.97 0.79
C SER A 80 -5.13 -16.38 1.28
N GLU A 81 -4.02 -17.12 1.07
CA GLU A 81 -2.69 -16.72 1.50
C GLU A 81 -2.11 -15.66 0.55
N MET A 82 -1.61 -14.58 1.14
CA MET A 82 -0.95 -13.48 0.47
C MET A 82 0.41 -13.23 1.11
N HIS A 83 1.33 -12.65 0.34
CA HIS A 83 2.70 -12.42 0.77
C HIS A 83 3.15 -10.98 0.56
N VAL A 84 3.88 -10.45 1.52
CA VAL A 84 4.55 -9.16 1.39
C VAL A 84 5.94 -9.39 0.83
N LEU A 85 6.14 -9.05 -0.45
CA LEU A 85 7.39 -9.25 -1.16
C LEU A 85 8.10 -7.92 -1.48
N PRO A 86 9.45 -7.87 -1.47
CA PRO A 86 10.19 -6.71 -1.95
C PRO A 86 9.83 -6.36 -3.40
N ILE A 87 9.66 -5.08 -3.70
CA ILE A 87 9.40 -4.61 -5.08
C ILE A 87 10.50 -5.09 -6.05
N THR A 88 11.74 -5.10 -5.59
CA THR A 88 12.90 -5.60 -6.36
C THR A 88 12.82 -7.07 -6.74
N SER A 89 11.94 -7.85 -6.09
CA SER A 89 11.74 -9.27 -6.37
C SER A 89 10.63 -9.57 -7.38
N LEU A 90 9.89 -8.54 -7.83
CA LEU A 90 8.70 -8.72 -8.67
C LEU A 90 9.00 -8.84 -10.16
N ASN A 91 10.16 -8.33 -10.60
CA ASN A 91 10.49 -8.25 -12.03
C ASN A 91 10.46 -9.62 -12.70
N ASP A 92 9.76 -9.72 -13.84
CA ASP A 92 9.66 -10.91 -14.67
C ASP A 92 9.13 -12.17 -13.95
N ARG A 93 8.38 -12.00 -12.85
CA ARG A 93 7.86 -13.13 -12.05
C ARG A 93 6.37 -13.44 -12.26
N GLY A 94 5.64 -12.57 -12.95
CA GLY A 94 4.21 -12.76 -13.22
C GLY A 94 3.37 -12.81 -11.95
N PHE A 95 3.70 -11.98 -10.95
CA PHE A 95 2.88 -11.84 -9.75
C PHE A 95 1.66 -10.97 -10.00
N ASP A 96 0.63 -11.16 -9.17
CA ASP A 96 -0.52 -10.26 -9.09
C ASP A 96 -0.49 -9.47 -7.78
N ALA A 97 -0.79 -8.19 -7.88
CA ALA A 97 -0.96 -7.30 -6.74
C ALA A 97 -2.34 -7.53 -6.10
N PHE A 98 -2.37 -7.65 -4.77
CA PHE A 98 -3.64 -7.59 -4.05
C PHE A 98 -4.19 -6.16 -4.11
N THR A 99 -5.41 -6.03 -4.61
CA THR A 99 -6.10 -4.75 -4.72
C THR A 99 -7.46 -4.77 -4.05
N PHE A 100 -7.69 -3.78 -3.20
CA PHE A 100 -8.93 -3.68 -2.42
C PHE A 100 -9.09 -2.25 -1.90
N ASN A 101 -10.30 -1.71 -1.95
CA ASN A 101 -10.68 -0.48 -1.28
C ASN A 101 -11.59 -0.82 -0.08
N PRO A 102 -11.17 -0.57 1.17
CA PRO A 102 -11.91 -0.99 2.36
C PRO A 102 -13.28 -0.30 2.55
N LEU A 103 -13.61 0.75 1.79
CA LEU A 103 -14.90 1.44 1.86
C LEU A 103 -15.86 1.08 0.74
N SER A 104 -15.37 0.54 -0.38
CA SER A 104 -16.17 0.44 -1.61
C SER A 104 -15.93 -0.79 -2.45
N SER A 105 -14.83 -1.51 -2.27
CA SER A 105 -14.64 -2.79 -2.96
C SER A 105 -15.53 -3.85 -2.34
N PRO A 106 -16.40 -4.52 -3.12
CA PRO A 106 -17.26 -5.58 -2.60
C PRO A 106 -16.50 -6.89 -2.34
N LYS A 107 -15.33 -7.05 -2.96
CA LYS A 107 -14.45 -8.22 -2.88
C LYS A 107 -13.03 -7.80 -3.29
N PRO A 108 -11.98 -8.56 -2.94
CA PRO A 108 -10.64 -8.28 -3.43
C PRO A 108 -10.52 -8.61 -4.92
N ASP A 109 -9.55 -7.97 -5.55
CA ASP A 109 -9.14 -8.29 -6.91
C ASP A 109 -7.61 -8.44 -6.98
N PHE A 110 -7.15 -9.25 -7.92
CA PHE A 110 -5.74 -9.58 -8.10
C PHE A 110 -5.37 -9.21 -9.52
N VAL A 111 -4.49 -8.23 -9.66
CA VAL A 111 -4.18 -7.64 -10.97
C VAL A 111 -2.69 -7.76 -11.26
N PRO A 112 -2.29 -8.05 -12.51
CA PRO A 112 -0.87 -8.19 -12.87
C PRO A 112 -0.05 -6.98 -12.46
N ILE A 113 1.14 -7.23 -11.92
CA ILE A 113 2.12 -6.20 -11.55
C ILE A 113 3.43 -6.38 -12.31
N ASP A 114 3.96 -5.27 -12.84
CA ASP A 114 5.30 -5.22 -13.44
C ASP A 114 6.07 -3.95 -13.04
N VAL A 115 7.40 -4.02 -13.03
CA VAL A 115 8.30 -2.88 -12.80
C VAL A 115 8.82 -2.38 -14.14
N VAL A 116 8.25 -1.27 -14.62
CA VAL A 116 8.47 -0.82 -16.01
C VAL A 116 9.54 0.26 -16.17
N ASP A 117 9.93 0.93 -15.07
CA ASP A 117 10.96 1.96 -15.08
C ASP A 117 11.54 2.18 -13.67
N ILE A 118 12.75 2.73 -13.56
CA ILE A 118 13.42 3.06 -12.31
C ILE A 118 14.06 4.45 -12.37
N TYR A 119 13.73 5.31 -11.41
CA TYR A 119 14.32 6.64 -11.23
C TYR A 119 15.32 6.61 -10.08
N THR A 120 16.46 7.28 -10.23
CA THR A 120 17.60 7.14 -9.33
C THR A 120 17.42 7.80 -7.97
N GLU A 121 16.73 8.93 -7.88
CA GLU A 121 16.53 9.63 -6.60
C GLU A 121 15.22 10.42 -6.58
N VAL A 122 14.36 10.09 -5.60
CA VAL A 122 13.10 10.78 -5.34
C VAL A 122 12.97 11.03 -3.84
N LYS A 123 12.51 12.22 -3.46
CA LYS A 123 12.15 12.52 -2.07
C LYS A 123 10.73 12.04 -1.79
N TRP A 124 10.59 11.20 -0.78
CA TRP A 124 9.32 10.60 -0.39
C TRP A 124 8.79 11.20 0.91
N TYR A 125 7.47 11.29 1.00
CA TYR A 125 6.72 11.64 2.20
C TYR A 125 5.65 10.58 2.42
N PHE A 126 5.58 10.04 3.63
CA PHE A 126 4.69 8.93 3.96
C PHE A 126 4.28 8.99 5.44
N PRO A 127 3.08 8.49 5.79
CA PRO A 127 2.66 8.44 7.18
C PRO A 127 3.52 7.45 7.96
N LYS A 128 3.83 7.77 9.21
CA LYS A 128 4.41 6.77 10.11
C LYS A 128 3.37 5.69 10.41
N ILE A 129 3.70 4.44 10.13
CA ILE A 129 2.86 3.27 10.39
C ILE A 129 3.52 2.34 11.40
N LYS A 130 2.72 1.52 12.09
CA LYS A 130 3.24 0.54 13.07
C LYS A 130 3.78 -0.70 12.35
N SER A 131 4.60 -1.48 13.07
CA SER A 131 5.05 -2.79 12.59
C SER A 131 3.84 -3.69 12.29
N GLY A 132 3.87 -4.39 11.16
CA GLY A 132 2.78 -5.25 10.69
C GLY A 132 1.68 -4.52 9.92
N GLN A 133 1.71 -3.18 9.84
CA GLN A 133 0.77 -2.41 9.03
C GLN A 133 1.29 -2.22 7.61
N MET A 134 0.37 -2.28 6.64
CA MET A 134 0.60 -1.96 5.24
C MET A 134 -0.30 -0.79 4.85
N LEU A 135 0.29 0.22 4.20
CA LEU A 135 -0.41 1.41 3.76
C LEU A 135 -1.28 1.10 2.53
N ALA A 136 -2.56 1.48 2.57
CA ALA A 136 -3.42 1.44 1.39
C ALA A 136 -3.11 2.65 0.49
N VAL A 137 -2.54 2.38 -0.68
CA VAL A 137 -2.12 3.39 -1.66
C VAL A 137 -3.08 3.37 -2.85
N PRO A 138 -3.85 4.46 -3.07
CA PRO A 138 -4.70 4.63 -4.25
C PRO A 138 -3.93 4.51 -5.57
N LEU A 139 -4.46 3.71 -6.50
CA LEU A 139 -3.93 3.57 -7.86
C LEU A 139 -4.33 4.73 -8.79
N THR A 140 -5.47 5.37 -8.50
CA THR A 140 -6.03 6.48 -9.27
C THR A 140 -6.28 7.71 -8.40
N ASP A 141 -6.48 8.85 -9.04
CA ASP A 141 -6.94 10.07 -8.38
C ASP A 141 -8.47 10.17 -8.42
N GLY A 142 -9.04 10.91 -7.46
CA GLY A 142 -10.48 11.11 -7.36
C GLY A 142 -11.16 10.22 -6.31
N PRO A 143 -12.49 10.04 -6.42
CA PRO A 143 -13.30 9.30 -5.46
C PRO A 143 -13.27 7.79 -5.69
N SER A 144 -13.41 7.02 -4.61
CA SER A 144 -13.46 5.55 -4.59
C SER A 144 -12.32 4.86 -5.34
N PRO A 145 -11.04 5.25 -5.13
CA PRO A 145 -9.95 4.65 -5.88
C PRO A 145 -9.65 3.23 -5.38
N THR A 146 -9.42 2.29 -6.29
CA THR A 146 -8.82 1.00 -5.95
C THR A 146 -7.44 1.23 -5.31
N CYS A 147 -7.10 0.46 -4.29
CA CYS A 147 -5.83 0.59 -3.59
C CYS A 147 -5.01 -0.68 -3.69
N ALA A 148 -3.68 -0.52 -3.76
CA ALA A 148 -2.70 -1.58 -3.52
C ALA A 148 -1.98 -1.31 -2.19
N TYR A 149 -1.34 -2.33 -1.62
CA TYR A 149 -0.86 -2.28 -0.24
C TYR A 149 0.66 -2.39 -0.18
N PHE A 150 1.29 -1.44 0.51
CA PHE A 150 2.74 -1.30 0.55
C PHE A 150 3.26 -1.06 1.96
N VAL A 151 4.48 -1.50 2.22
CA VAL A 151 5.14 -1.30 3.52
C VAL A 151 6.64 -1.16 3.33
N LYS A 152 7.26 -0.26 4.10
CA LYS A 152 8.71 -0.10 4.10
C LYS A 152 9.42 -1.32 4.71
N ASP A 153 8.98 -1.73 5.90
CA ASP A 153 9.52 -2.90 6.57
C ASP A 153 8.43 -3.67 7.32
N ILE A 154 8.59 -4.98 7.37
CA ILE A 154 7.65 -5.91 7.99
C ILE A 154 8.42 -7.07 8.60
N SER A 155 7.96 -7.52 9.76
CA SER A 155 8.54 -8.69 10.42
C SER A 155 8.17 -9.97 9.66
N ARG A 156 9.02 -11.00 9.77
CA ARG A 156 8.77 -12.31 9.16
C ARG A 156 7.44 -12.94 9.60
N GLN A 157 6.98 -12.63 10.81
CA GLN A 157 5.70 -13.15 11.32
C GLN A 157 4.49 -12.48 10.66
N CYS A 158 4.66 -11.26 10.17
CA CYS A 158 3.60 -10.44 9.60
C CYS A 158 3.63 -10.41 8.06
N GLU A 159 4.64 -11.00 7.41
CA GLU A 159 4.80 -10.95 5.95
C GLU A 159 3.85 -11.89 5.20
N GLN A 160 3.25 -12.86 5.89
CA GLN A 160 2.17 -13.70 5.39
C GLN A 160 0.85 -13.18 5.95
N VAL A 161 -0.11 -12.93 5.05
CA VAL A 161 -1.45 -12.43 5.41
C VAL A 161 -2.46 -13.45 4.92
N ASP A 162 -3.34 -13.93 5.79
CA ASP A 162 -4.48 -14.75 5.38
C ASP A 162 -5.69 -13.86 5.16
N TYR A 163 -6.03 -13.60 3.88
CA TYR A 163 -7.23 -12.84 3.53
C TYR A 163 -8.51 -13.51 4.04
N GLY A 164 -8.48 -14.85 4.16
CA GLY A 164 -9.55 -15.68 4.74
C GLY A 164 -9.84 -15.42 6.21
N SER A 165 -9.07 -14.55 6.85
CA SER A 165 -9.24 -14.16 8.24
C SER A 165 -9.50 -12.65 8.41
N VAL A 166 -9.71 -11.91 7.31
CA VAL A 166 -9.89 -10.45 7.32
C VAL A 166 -11.35 -10.05 7.53
N TRP A 167 -11.92 -10.28 8.72
CA TRP A 167 -13.32 -9.92 9.04
C TRP A 167 -13.69 -10.01 10.52
#